data_AF-A0A1I7F021-F1
#
_entry.id   AF-A0A1I7F021-F1
#
_cell.length_a   1.000
_cell.length_b   1.000
_cell.length_c   1.000
_cell.angle_alpha   90.00
_cell.angle_beta   90.00
_cell.angle_gamma   90.00
#
_symmetry.space_group_name_H-M   'P 1'
#
loop_
_entity.id
_entity.type
_entity.pdbx_description
1 polymer ?
#
loop_
_entity_poly.entity_id
_entity_poly.type
_entity_poly.pdbx_seq_one_letter_code
_entity_poly.pdbx_strand_id
1 'polypeptide(L)'
;MSFRDAAENLLYFEHAKQSAEHCEKQGVSVRPALADWQRETMPVYRQSMDAIRAEGAKRGLSKPEQEDVLATALEDQKQPARDHIAKKGVTCNKFGAVLTMYSTLLKR
;
A
#
# COMPACT_ATOMS: atom_id res chain seq x y z
N MET A 1 9.50 12.05 6.20
CA MET A 1 8.88 10.74 6.51
C MET A 1 9.74 9.90 7.45
N SER A 2 9.17 9.37 8.54
CA SER A 2 9.84 8.40 9.43
C SER A 2 9.70 6.96 8.93
N PHE A 3 10.46 6.00 9.49
CA PHE A 3 10.30 4.57 9.18
C PHE A 3 8.87 4.07 9.44
N ARG A 4 8.28 4.50 10.56
CA ARG A 4 6.91 4.13 10.94
C ARG A 4 5.89 4.68 9.93
N ASP A 5 5.99 5.97 9.59
CA ASP A 5 5.10 6.59 8.61
C ASP A 5 5.18 5.91 7.25
N ALA A 6 6.40 5.53 6.84
CA ALA A 6 6.65 4.82 5.60
C ALA A 6 6.01 3.42 5.60
N ALA A 7 6.14 2.67 6.70
CA ALA A 7 5.49 1.38 6.85
C ALA A 7 3.97 1.49 6.81
N GLU A 8 3.40 2.49 7.50
CA GLU A 8 1.95 2.78 7.47
C GLU A 8 1.48 3.13 6.05
N ASN A 9 2.24 3.94 5.31
CA ASN A 9 1.94 4.27 3.92
C ASN A 9 1.88 3.01 3.04
N LEU A 10 2.89 2.15 3.09
CA LEU A 10 2.93 0.91 2.29
C LEU A 10 1.76 -0.02 2.60
N LEU A 11 1.32 -0.06 3.86
CA LEU A 11 0.11 -0.79 4.25
C LEU A 11 -1.15 -0.21 3.57
N TYR A 12 -1.30 1.11 3.48
CA TYR A 12 -2.43 1.71 2.75
C TYR A 12 -2.39 1.41 1.25
N PHE A 13 -1.20 1.38 0.64
CA PHE A 13 -1.03 0.96 -0.76
C PHE A 13 -1.47 -0.49 -0.97
N GLU A 14 -1.09 -1.40 -0.08
CA GLU A 14 -1.51 -2.80 -0.17
C GLU A 14 -3.02 -2.94 0.04
N HIS A 15 -3.59 -2.22 1.01
CA HIS A 15 -5.03 -2.18 1.22
C HIS A 15 -5.79 -1.65 0.00
N ALA A 16 -5.29 -0.61 -0.68
CA ALA A 16 -5.90 -0.10 -1.91
C ALA A 16 -5.91 -1.16 -3.02
N LYS A 17 -4.81 -1.89 -3.19
CA LYS A 17 -4.69 -2.98 -4.15
C LYS A 17 -5.64 -4.13 -3.83
N GLN A 18 -5.63 -4.63 -2.60
CA GLN A 18 -6.52 -5.71 -2.17
C GLN A 18 -7.99 -5.30 -2.25
N SER A 19 -8.30 -4.02 -2.00
CA SER A 19 -9.66 -3.49 -2.14
C SER A 19 -10.12 -3.53 -3.59
N ALA A 20 -9.24 -3.18 -4.54
CA ALA A 20 -9.53 -3.29 -5.96
C ALA A 20 -9.76 -4.75 -6.38
N GLU A 21 -8.87 -5.66 -5.97
CA GLU A 21 -9.02 -7.09 -6.28
C GLU A 21 -10.33 -7.67 -5.75
N HIS A 22 -10.76 -7.24 -4.56
CA HIS A 22 -12.05 -7.62 -3.99
C HIS A 22 -13.23 -7.12 -4.83
N CYS A 23 -13.19 -5.87 -5.28
CA CYS A 23 -14.27 -5.30 -6.10
C CYS A 23 -14.34 -5.89 -7.50
N GLU A 24 -13.19 -6.15 -8.13
CA GLU A 24 -13.13 -6.84 -9.42
C GLU A 24 -13.72 -8.27 -9.33
N LYS A 25 -13.47 -8.99 -8.23
CA LYS A 25 -14.10 -10.30 -7.97
C LYS A 25 -15.62 -10.23 -7.83
N GLN A 26 -16.16 -9.05 -7.52
CA GLN A 26 -17.61 -8.80 -7.47
C GLN A 26 -18.17 -8.23 -8.78
N GLY A 27 -17.37 -8.18 -9.84
CA GLY A 27 -17.78 -7.68 -11.15
C GLY A 27 -17.79 -6.15 -11.28
N VAL A 28 -17.20 -5.42 -10.32
CA VAL A 28 -17.09 -3.96 -10.38
C VAL A 28 -15.70 -3.59 -10.90
N SER A 29 -15.66 -2.98 -12.09
CA SER A 29 -14.41 -2.50 -12.71
C SER A 29 -13.91 -1.25 -12.00
N VAL A 30 -12.76 -1.38 -11.34
CA VAL A 30 -12.13 -0.33 -10.52
C VAL A 30 -10.64 -0.16 -10.82
N ARG A 31 -10.04 -1.04 -11.63
CA ARG A 31 -8.64 -0.96 -12.06
C ARG A 31 -8.22 0.42 -12.62
N PRO A 32 -9.00 1.10 -13.48
CA PRO A 32 -8.61 2.42 -13.97
C PRO A 32 -8.45 3.44 -12.85
N ALA A 33 -9.39 3.49 -11.91
CA ALA A 33 -9.34 4.39 -10.76
C ALA A 33 -8.14 4.08 -9.84
N LEU A 34 -7.83 2.79 -9.62
CA LEU A 34 -6.62 2.40 -8.88
C LEU A 34 -5.34 2.88 -9.60
N ALA A 35 -5.26 2.71 -10.92
CA ALA A 35 -4.08 3.10 -11.69
C ALA A 35 -3.83 4.61 -11.66
N ASP A 36 -4.90 5.41 -11.77
CA ASP A 36 -4.81 6.87 -11.64
C ASP A 36 -4.35 7.30 -10.26
N TRP A 37 -4.95 6.71 -9.21
CA TRP A 37 -4.53 6.97 -7.84
C TRP A 37 -3.07 6.57 -7.58
N GLN A 38 -2.61 5.43 -8.09
CA GLN A 38 -1.21 5.00 -7.99
C GLN A 38 -0.26 5.99 -8.67
N ARG A 39 -0.66 6.54 -9.82
CA ARG A 39 0.12 7.54 -10.55
C ARG A 39 0.29 8.82 -9.73
N GLU A 40 -0.80 9.30 -9.12
CA GLU A 40 -0.81 10.51 -8.29
C GLU A 40 -0.02 10.35 -6.98
N THR A 41 -0.08 9.16 -6.39
CA THR A 41 0.54 8.85 -5.09
C THR A 41 1.92 8.20 -5.20
N MET A 42 2.40 7.94 -6.43
CA MET A 42 3.72 7.37 -6.72
C MET A 42 4.89 8.08 -6.01
N PRO A 43 4.92 9.43 -5.89
CA PRO A 43 5.98 10.10 -5.14
C PRO A 43 6.02 9.67 -3.67
N VAL A 44 4.87 9.54 -3.02
CA VAL A 44 4.75 9.11 -1.62
C VAL A 44 5.16 7.65 -1.47
N TYR A 45 4.77 6.79 -2.41
CA TYR A 45 5.20 5.39 -2.45
C TYR A 45 6.73 5.29 -2.48
N ARG A 46 7.39 6.00 -3.40
CA ARG A 46 8.85 6.00 -3.53
C ARG A 46 9.54 6.52 -2.27
N GLN A 47 9.06 7.64 -1.71
CA GLN A 47 9.59 8.18 -0.45
C GLN A 47 9.46 7.20 0.71
N SER A 48 8.36 6.43 0.76
CA SER A 48 8.15 5.40 1.78
C SER A 48 9.16 4.26 1.63
N MET A 49 9.37 3.76 0.40
CA MET A 49 10.38 2.75 0.11
C MET A 49 11.79 3.23 0.49
N ASP A 50 12.13 4.48 0.17
CA ASP A 50 13.44 5.05 0.47
C ASP A 50 13.65 5.25 1.97
N ALA A 51 12.63 5.63 2.73
CA ALA A 51 12.70 5.73 4.18
C ALA A 51 12.94 4.36 4.85
N ILE A 52 12.34 3.28 4.33
CA ILE A 52 12.59 1.92 4.82
C ILE A 52 14.01 1.47 4.48
N ARG A 53 14.48 1.71 3.26
CA ARG A 53 15.88 1.43 2.86
C ARG A 53 16.88 2.19 3.72
N ALA A 54 16.62 3.46 4.00
CA ALA A 54 17.46 4.29 4.86
C ALA A 54 17.54 3.72 6.29
N GLU A 55 16.43 3.21 6.82
CA GLU A 55 16.43 2.51 8.11
C GLU A 55 17.21 1.20 8.07
N GLY A 56 17.06 0.40 7.00
CA GLY A 56 17.87 -0.81 6.78
C GLY A 56 19.37 -0.51 6.70
N ALA A 57 19.75 0.55 6.00
CA ALA A 57 21.14 1.00 5.91
C ALA A 57 21.71 1.41 7.28
N LYS A 58 20.92 2.11 8.11
CA LYS A 58 21.32 2.44 9.50
C LYS A 58 21.57 1.21 10.36
N ARG A 59 20.88 0.10 10.06
CA ARG A 59 21.04 -1.19 10.74
C ARG A 59 22.17 -2.06 10.15
N GLY A 60 22.92 -1.52 9.18
CA GLY A 60 24.03 -2.22 8.55
C GLY A 60 23.64 -3.21 7.45
N LEU A 61 22.38 -3.20 6.99
CA LEU A 61 21.94 -4.07 5.90
C LEU A 61 22.54 -3.62 4.57
N SER A 62 23.05 -4.59 3.80
CA SER A 62 23.42 -4.39 2.40
C SER A 62 22.21 -4.09 1.52
N LYS A 63 22.42 -3.56 0.32
CA LYS A 63 21.30 -3.29 -0.62
C LYS A 63 20.46 -4.55 -0.94
N PRO A 64 21.06 -5.72 -1.23
CA PRO A 64 20.28 -6.94 -1.44
C PRO A 64 19.40 -7.31 -0.23
N GLU A 65 19.94 -7.22 0.99
CA GLU A 65 19.18 -7.52 2.22
C GLU A 65 18.04 -6.50 2.44
N GLN A 66 18.26 -5.23 2.10
CA GLN A 66 17.21 -4.22 2.16
C GLN A 66 16.05 -4.53 1.22
N GLU A 67 16.34 -4.95 -0.02
CA GLU A 67 15.28 -5.32 -0.99
C GLU A 67 14.57 -6.61 -0.57
N ASP A 68 15.29 -7.59 -0.03
CA ASP A 68 14.69 -8.85 0.47
C ASP A 68 13.75 -8.60 1.64
N VAL A 69 14.20 -7.86 2.66
CA VAL A 69 13.36 -7.48 3.81
C VAL A 69 12.13 -6.68 3.37
N LEU A 70 12.30 -5.76 2.41
CA LEU A 70 11.20 -4.96 1.90
C LEU A 70 10.19 -5.81 1.11
N ALA A 71 10.66 -6.74 0.29
CA ALA A 71 9.82 -7.69 -0.42
C ALA A 71 9.04 -8.60 0.54
N THR A 72 9.71 -9.18 1.55
CA THR A 72 9.07 -9.99 2.59
C THR A 72 8.04 -9.18 3.35
N ALA A 73 8.38 -7.96 3.79
CA ALA A 73 7.44 -7.12 4.51
C ALA A 73 6.19 -6.79 3.69
N LEU A 74 6.34 -6.50 2.39
CA LEU A 74 5.21 -6.26 1.50
C LEU A 74 4.36 -7.52 1.29
N GLU A 75 4.99 -8.70 1.18
CA GLU A 75 4.29 -9.98 1.07
C GLU A 75 3.48 -10.29 2.33
N ASP A 76 4.09 -10.10 3.50
CA ASP A 76 3.49 -10.36 4.81
C ASP A 76 2.25 -9.49 5.08
N GLN A 77 2.14 -8.31 4.44
CA GLN A 77 0.96 -7.45 4.57
C GLN A 77 -0.22 -7.87 3.67
N LYS A 78 -0.01 -8.69 2.64
CA LYS A 78 -1.07 -9.04 1.68
C LYS A 78 -2.21 -9.80 2.34
N GLN A 79 -1.88 -10.86 3.09
CA GLN A 79 -2.88 -11.72 3.70
C GLN A 79 -3.67 -10.98 4.81
N PRO A 80 -3.04 -10.24 5.74
CA PRO A 80 -3.75 -9.39 6.69
C PRO A 80 -4.66 -8.35 6.03
N ALA A 81 -4.19 -7.66 4.98
CA ALA A 81 -5.00 -6.69 4.25
C ALA A 81 -6.23 -7.35 3.60
N ARG A 82 -6.03 -8.49 2.95
CA ARG A 82 -7.10 -9.30 2.35
C ARG A 82 -8.12 -9.76 3.40
N ASP A 83 -7.67 -10.26 4.54
CA ASP A 83 -8.55 -10.72 5.62
C ASP A 83 -9.34 -9.56 6.24
N HIS A 84 -8.69 -8.41 6.43
CA HIS A 84 -9.37 -7.20 6.88
C HIS A 84 -10.47 -6.78 5.91
N ILE A 85 -10.19 -6.76 4.61
CA ILE A 85 -11.16 -6.42 3.57
C ILE A 85 -12.28 -7.44 3.50
N ALA A 86 -11.99 -8.74 3.58
CA ALA A 86 -13.01 -9.78 3.62
C ALA A 86 -13.94 -9.64 4.82
N LYS A 87 -13.41 -9.21 5.98
CA LYS A 87 -14.18 -9.03 7.21
C LYS A 87 -15.00 -7.74 7.26
N LYS A 88 -14.43 -6.62 6.80
CA LYS A 88 -15.05 -5.28 6.89
C LYS A 88 -15.84 -4.89 5.64
N GLY A 89 -15.54 -5.53 4.51
CA GLY A 89 -16.05 -5.15 3.21
C GLY A 89 -15.39 -3.89 2.66
N VAL A 90 -15.61 -3.65 1.37
CA VAL A 90 -15.22 -2.42 0.66
C VAL A 90 -16.44 -1.94 -0.12
N THR A 91 -16.72 -0.64 -0.09
CA THR A 91 -17.82 -0.07 -0.87
C THR A 91 -17.43 0.08 -2.34
N CYS A 92 -17.56 -1.00 -3.12
CA CYS A 92 -17.09 -1.06 -4.51
C CYS A 92 -17.73 -0.02 -5.44
N ASN A 93 -19.03 0.27 -5.27
CA ASN A 93 -19.72 1.31 -6.04
C ASN A 93 -19.22 2.75 -5.73
N LYS A 94 -18.46 2.92 -4.63
CA LYS A 94 -17.84 4.19 -4.23
C LYS A 94 -16.33 4.03 -4.08
N PHE A 95 -15.70 3.20 -4.92
CA PHE A 95 -14.27 2.90 -4.80
C PHE A 95 -13.38 4.16 -4.84
N GLY A 96 -13.73 5.19 -5.61
CA GLY A 96 -13.02 6.47 -5.60
C GLY A 96 -13.00 7.16 -4.22
N ALA A 97 -14.06 7.02 -3.42
CA ALA A 97 -14.08 7.53 -2.04
C ALA A 97 -13.19 6.70 -1.11
N VAL A 98 -13.07 5.39 -1.35
CA VAL A 98 -12.13 4.51 -0.64
C VAL A 98 -10.69 4.93 -0.94
N LEU A 99 -10.35 5.18 -2.21
CA LEU A 99 -9.04 5.69 -2.60
C LEU A 99 -8.75 7.08 -1.99
N THR A 100 -9.75 7.96 -1.96
CA THR A 100 -9.64 9.27 -1.30
C THR A 100 -9.33 9.13 0.18
N MET A 101 -10.03 8.22 0.88
CA MET A 101 -9.74 7.91 2.28
C MET A 101 -8.28 7.48 2.46
N TYR A 102 -7.76 6.56 1.64
CA TYR A 102 -6.34 6.18 1.72
C TYR A 102 -5.42 7.38 1.47
N SER A 103 -5.70 8.23 0.47
CA SER A 103 -4.94 9.46 0.23
C SER A 103 -4.89 10.39 1.45
N THR A 104 -5.98 10.50 2.21
CA THR A 104 -6.01 11.34 3.43
C THR A 104 -5.18 10.75 4.58
N LEU A 105 -4.98 9.43 4.58
CA LEU A 105 -4.20 8.73 5.61
C LEU A 105 -2.69 8.74 5.30
N LEU A 106 -2.31 8.94 4.02
CA LEU A 106 -0.92 8.99 3.60
C LEU A 106 -0.14 10.11 4.31
N LYS A 107 0.98 9.73 4.91
CA LYS A 107 1.96 10.63 5.53
C LYS A 107 2.94 11.13 4.47
N ARG A 108 3.37 12.38 4.58
CA ARG A 108 4.31 13.04 3.67
C ARG A 108 5.53 13.51 4.46
#